data_AF-A0A963RI04-F1
#
_entry.id   AF-A0A963RI04-F1
#
_cell.length_a   1.000
_cell.length_b   1.000
_cell.length_c   1.000
_cell.angle_alpha   90.00
_cell.angle_beta   90.00
_cell.angle_gamma   90.00
#
_symmetry.space_group_name_H-M   'P 1'
#
loop_
_entity.id
_entity.type
_entity.pdbx_description
1 polymer ?
#
loop_
_entity_poly.entity_id
_entity_poly.type
_entity_poly.pdbx_seq_one_letter_code
_entity_poly.pdbx_strand_id
1 'polypeptide(L)'
;MTEHTTTRRSLLAWLGAGASLPVLAACGSEAAQAQQTWRVSYSEAEWRRRLTPMQFRVLREAATERAFTSPLNDEHRRGTFHCQGCGNRLFSSAHKFDSGTG
;
A
#
# COMPACT_ATOMS: atom_id res chain seq x y z
N MET A 1 38.39 -9.17 51.42
CA MET A 1 37.63 -10.27 50.78
C MET A 1 36.27 -10.34 51.46
N THR A 2 35.25 -9.71 50.88
CA THR A 2 33.86 -9.75 51.38
C THR A 2 33.14 -10.89 50.67
N GLU A 3 32.80 -11.94 51.39
CA GLU A 3 32.08 -13.09 50.84
C GLU A 3 30.58 -12.75 50.69
N HIS A 4 30.11 -12.72 49.45
CA HIS A 4 28.69 -12.62 49.14
C HIS A 4 28.03 -13.98 49.34
N THR A 5 27.28 -14.15 50.42
CA THR A 5 26.50 -15.36 50.70
C THR A 5 25.23 -15.38 49.83
N THR A 6 25.30 -16.05 48.68
CA THR A 6 24.17 -16.28 47.79
C THR A 6 23.16 -17.21 48.47
N THR A 7 22.03 -16.66 48.93
CA THR A 7 20.99 -17.43 49.63
C THR A 7 19.96 -18.03 48.67
N ARG A 8 19.37 -19.18 49.03
CA ARG A 8 18.33 -19.90 48.27
C ARG A 8 17.12 -19.02 47.88
N ARG A 9 16.85 -17.97 48.68
CA ARG A 9 15.82 -16.95 48.42
C ARG A 9 16.13 -16.08 47.20
N SER A 10 17.39 -15.73 46.95
CA SER A 10 17.77 -14.97 45.76
C SER A 10 17.60 -15.82 44.50
N LEU A 11 17.95 -17.11 44.54
CA LEU A 11 17.79 -18.02 43.40
C LEU A 11 16.33 -18.21 42.96
N LEU A 12 15.38 -18.28 43.89
CA LEU A 12 13.95 -18.40 43.57
C LEU A 12 13.36 -17.11 43.00
N ALA A 13 13.84 -15.94 43.43
CA ALA A 13 13.43 -14.65 42.87
C ALA A 13 13.86 -14.48 41.41
N TRP A 14 15.05 -14.98 41.04
CA TRP A 14 15.54 -14.96 39.65
C TRP A 14 14.77 -15.91 38.73
N LEU A 15 14.35 -17.08 39.21
CA LEU A 15 13.54 -18.02 38.43
C LEU A 15 12.11 -17.52 38.20
N GLY A 16 11.51 -16.84 39.19
CA GLY A 16 10.16 -16.25 39.06
C GLY A 16 10.09 -15.06 38.10
N ALA A 17 11.15 -14.25 38.04
CA ALA A 17 11.23 -13.09 37.13
C ALA A 17 11.61 -13.48 35.68
N GLY A 18 12.32 -14.59 35.49
CA GLY A 18 12.71 -15.07 34.15
C GLY A 18 11.58 -15.73 33.35
N ALA A 19 10.58 -16.29 34.03
CA ALA A 19 9.50 -17.05 33.39
C ALA A 19 8.34 -16.19 32.85
N SER A 20 8.22 -14.92 33.26
CA SER A 20 7.14 -14.01 32.83
C SER A 20 7.48 -13.16 31.59
N LEU A 21 8.75 -13.05 31.23
CA LEU A 21 9.22 -12.31 30.05
C LEU A 21 8.83 -12.93 28.69
N PRO A 22 8.89 -14.25 28.45
CA PRO A 22 8.55 -14.80 27.14
C PRO A 22 7.04 -14.78 26.82
N VAL A 23 6.16 -14.72 27.84
CA VAL A 23 4.70 -14.70 27.66
C VAL A 23 4.21 -13.32 27.18
N LEU A 24 4.88 -12.24 27.56
CA LEU A 24 4.54 -10.89 27.11
C LEU A 24 4.99 -10.60 25.66
N ALA A 25 6.00 -11.32 25.16
CA ALA A 25 6.48 -11.19 23.78
C ALA A 25 5.62 -11.96 22.75
N ALA A 26 4.82 -12.93 23.19
CA ALA A 26 4.00 -13.76 22.30
C ALA A 26 2.66 -13.10 21.88
N CYS A 27 2.21 -12.07 22.59
CA CYS A 27 0.87 -11.50 22.41
C CYS A 27 0.83 -10.15 21.66
N GLY A 28 1.92 -9.69 21.06
CA GLY A 28 1.85 -8.46 20.29
C GLY A 28 3.05 -8.24 19.37
N SER A 29 2.78 -8.16 18.07
CA SER A 29 3.38 -7.20 17.11
C SER A 29 3.40 -7.67 15.65
N GLU A 30 2.56 -8.62 15.23
CA GLU A 30 2.25 -8.67 13.79
C GLU A 30 1.24 -7.56 13.48
N ALA A 31 1.72 -6.51 12.81
CA ALA A 31 0.83 -5.55 12.19
C ALA A 31 -0.12 -6.35 11.29
N ALA A 32 -1.43 -6.25 11.56
CA ALA A 32 -2.43 -6.88 10.72
C ALA A 32 -2.32 -6.29 9.32
N GLN A 33 -1.56 -6.95 8.45
CA GLN A 33 -1.52 -6.64 7.04
C GLN A 33 -2.84 -7.17 6.49
N ALA A 34 -3.80 -6.27 6.30
CA ALA A 34 -4.95 -6.58 5.48
C ALA A 34 -4.39 -6.98 4.10
N GLN A 35 -4.40 -8.29 3.81
CA GLN A 35 -4.05 -8.80 2.49
C GLN A 35 -5.15 -8.34 1.54
N GLN A 36 -5.05 -7.10 1.07
CA GLN A 36 -5.92 -6.53 0.06
C GLN A 36 -5.56 -7.21 -1.26
N THR A 37 -6.12 -8.41 -1.47
CA THR A 37 -6.01 -9.13 -2.72
C THR A 37 -6.91 -8.43 -3.74
N TRP A 38 -6.35 -7.43 -4.40
CA TRP A 38 -7.01 -6.82 -5.56
C TRP A 38 -6.98 -7.82 -6.71
N ARG A 39 -8.09 -7.89 -7.47
CA ARG A 39 -8.17 -8.73 -8.68
C ARG A 39 -7.03 -8.46 -9.65
N VAL A 40 -6.57 -7.20 -9.73
CA VAL A 40 -5.40 -6.79 -10.49
C VAL A 40 -4.37 -6.25 -9.51
N SER A 41 -3.28 -6.98 -9.34
CA SER A 41 -2.15 -6.59 -8.50
C SER A 41 -0.85 -6.91 -9.25
N TYR A 42 0.06 -5.94 -9.26
CA TYR A 42 1.40 -6.08 -9.81
C TYR A 42 2.39 -5.41 -8.86
N SER A 43 3.63 -5.86 -8.90
CA SER A 43 4.75 -5.17 -8.27
C SER A 43 4.96 -3.77 -8.87
N GLU A 44 5.65 -2.91 -8.14
CA GLU A 44 5.99 -1.57 -8.64
C GLU A 44 6.77 -1.63 -9.96
N ALA A 45 7.75 -2.53 -10.06
CA ALA A 45 8.57 -2.70 -11.25
C ALA A 45 7.73 -3.13 -12.47
N GLU A 46 6.74 -3.99 -12.27
CA GLU A 46 5.80 -4.37 -13.33
C GLU A 46 4.92 -3.19 -13.74
N TRP A 47 4.43 -2.39 -12.79
CA TRP A 47 3.67 -1.19 -13.10
C TRP A 47 4.50 -0.18 -13.90
N ARG A 48 5.75 0.08 -13.51
CA ARG A 48 6.67 0.97 -14.23
C ARG A 48 6.97 0.48 -15.66
N ARG A 49 6.92 -0.84 -15.90
CA ARG A 49 7.04 -1.42 -17.25
C ARG A 49 5.76 -1.31 -18.08
N ARG A 50 4.59 -1.44 -17.45
CA ARG A 50 3.28 -1.45 -18.13
C ARG A 50 2.75 -0.06 -18.46
N LEU A 51 3.08 0.93 -17.64
CA LEU A 51 2.56 2.30 -17.73
C LEU A 51 3.62 3.24 -18.28
N THR A 52 3.19 4.27 -19.01
CA THR A 52 4.09 5.39 -19.31
C THR A 52 4.48 6.11 -18.00
N PRO A 53 5.60 6.86 -17.97
CA PRO A 53 5.99 7.59 -16.78
C PRO A 53 4.89 8.50 -16.22
N MET A 54 4.14 9.19 -17.09
CA MET A 54 3.03 10.04 -16.64
C MET A 54 1.87 9.21 -16.07
N GLN A 55 1.46 8.13 -16.74
CA GLN A 55 0.40 7.25 -16.26
C GLN A 55 0.75 6.63 -14.89
N PHE A 56 2.00 6.24 -14.68
CA PHE A 56 2.45 5.71 -13.39
C PHE A 56 2.30 6.77 -12.28
N ARG A 57 2.79 7.99 -12.51
CA ARG A 57 2.69 9.08 -11.54
C ARG A 57 1.22 9.39 -11.19
N VAL A 58 0.35 9.48 -12.20
CA VAL A 58 -1.08 9.75 -11.97
C VAL A 58 -1.77 8.61 -11.23
N LEU A 59 -1.63 7.36 -11.68
CA LEU A 59 -2.39 6.23 -11.16
C LEU A 59 -1.85 5.64 -9.87
N ARG A 60 -0.54 5.80 -9.60
CA ARG A 60 0.16 5.14 -8.48
C ARG A 60 0.75 6.11 -7.47
N GLU A 61 1.16 7.30 -7.91
CA GLU A 61 1.73 8.35 -7.05
C GLU A 61 0.74 9.51 -6.82
N ALA A 62 -0.53 9.36 -7.23
CA ALA A 62 -1.60 10.34 -7.07
C ALA A 62 -1.27 11.74 -7.64
N ALA A 63 -0.47 11.79 -8.70
CA ALA A 63 -0.19 13.04 -9.41
C ALA A 63 -1.41 13.48 -10.27
N THR A 64 -1.40 14.74 -10.68
CA THR A 64 -2.33 15.30 -11.67
C THR A 64 -1.54 15.70 -12.91
N GLU A 65 -2.05 15.37 -14.11
CA GLU A 65 -1.43 15.85 -15.35
C GLU A 65 -1.60 17.37 -15.50
N ARG A 66 -0.78 18.00 -16.35
CA ARG A 66 -0.92 19.44 -16.61
C ARG A 66 -2.18 19.66 -17.47
N ALA A 67 -2.96 20.68 -17.14
CA ALA A 67 -4.14 21.05 -17.91
C ALA A 67 -3.82 21.17 -19.41
N PHE A 68 -4.74 20.70 -20.25
CA PHE A 68 -4.69 20.72 -21.71
C PHE A 68 -3.59 19.85 -22.33
N THR A 69 -3.00 18.91 -21.58
CA THR A 69 -1.93 18.03 -22.11
C THR A 69 -2.39 16.62 -22.44
N SER A 70 -3.59 16.21 -21.99
CA SER A 70 -4.10 14.87 -22.25
C SER A 70 -4.48 14.69 -23.72
N PRO A 71 -4.11 13.59 -24.37
CA PRO A 71 -4.65 13.25 -25.69
C PRO A 71 -6.17 12.95 -25.64
N LEU A 72 -6.72 12.73 -24.44
CA LEU A 72 -8.15 12.46 -24.25
C LEU A 72 -9.01 13.73 -24.18
N ASN A 73 -8.39 14.92 -24.14
CA ASN A 73 -9.11 16.18 -24.10
C ASN A 73 -9.97 16.38 -25.36
N ASP A 74 -9.39 16.12 -26.53
CA ASP A 74 -10.05 16.26 -27.84
C ASP A 74 -10.56 14.91 -28.40
N GLU A 75 -10.76 13.91 -27.53
CA GLU A 75 -11.31 12.61 -27.94
C GLU A 75 -12.83 12.70 -28.09
N HIS A 76 -13.33 12.42 -29.29
CA HIS A 76 -14.77 12.47 -29.63
C HIS A 76 -15.29 11.18 -30.29
N ARG A 77 -14.45 10.16 -30.47
CA ARG A 77 -14.90 8.90 -31.08
C ARG A 77 -15.91 8.21 -30.16
N ARG A 78 -16.87 7.50 -30.77
CA ARG A 78 -17.82 6.66 -30.02
C ARG A 78 -17.08 5.48 -29.38
N GLY A 79 -17.25 5.28 -28.08
CA GLY A 79 -16.60 4.20 -27.35
C GLY A 79 -16.81 4.24 -25.84
N THR A 80 -15.92 3.54 -25.12
CA THR A 80 -15.90 3.48 -23.66
C THR A 80 -14.50 3.77 -23.17
N PHE A 81 -14.38 4.66 -22.18
CA PHE A 81 -13.13 4.92 -21.47
C PHE A 81 -12.89 3.79 -20.46
N HIS A 82 -11.67 3.26 -20.45
CA HIS A 82 -11.27 2.17 -19.56
C HIS A 82 -10.18 2.66 -18.60
N CYS A 83 -10.16 2.11 -17.39
CA CYS A 83 -9.07 2.33 -16.44
C CYS A 83 -7.77 1.78 -17.02
N GLN A 84 -6.76 2.63 -17.22
CA GLN A 84 -5.46 2.20 -17.75
C GLN A 84 -4.71 1.26 -16.80
N GLY A 85 -5.06 1.25 -15.51
CA GLY A 85 -4.50 0.31 -14.53
C GLY A 85 -5.10 -1.10 -14.63
N CYS A 86 -6.42 -1.22 -14.47
CA CYS A 86 -7.07 -2.53 -14.34
C CYS A 86 -7.97 -2.95 -15.51
N GLY A 87 -8.15 -2.09 -16.52
CA GLY A 87 -8.97 -2.38 -17.70
C GLY A 87 -10.48 -2.29 -17.48
N ASN A 88 -10.95 -1.95 -16.28
CA ASN A 88 -12.38 -1.79 -16.02
C ASN A 88 -12.98 -0.67 -16.88
N ARG A 89 -14.19 -0.88 -17.37
CA ARG A 89 -15.01 0.17 -18.00
C ARG A 89 -15.37 1.24 -16.97
N LEU A 90 -15.16 2.51 -17.34
CA LEU A 90 -15.46 3.65 -16.47
C LEU A 90 -16.59 4.51 -17.03
N PHE A 91 -16.40 5.08 -18.23
CA PHE A 91 -17.32 6.08 -18.78
C PHE A 91 -17.68 5.78 -20.23
N SER A 92 -18.94 6.00 -20.60
CA SER A 92 -19.38 6.00 -22.00
C SER A 92 -19.01 7.33 -22.66
N SER A 93 -18.52 7.30 -23.91
CA SER A 93 -18.29 8.52 -24.68
C SER A 93 -19.56 9.34 -24.89
N ALA A 94 -20.75 8.72 -24.79
CA ALA A 94 -22.03 9.41 -24.88
C ALA A 94 -22.24 10.47 -23.78
N HIS A 95 -21.48 10.40 -22.69
CA HIS A 95 -21.55 11.35 -21.58
C HIS A 95 -20.32 12.28 -21.52
N LYS A 96 -19.37 12.17 -22.46
CA LYS A 96 -18.27 13.15 -22.53
C LYS A 96 -18.81 14.47 -23.08
N PHE A 97 -18.38 15.56 -22.47
CA PHE A 97 -18.61 16.92 -22.94
C PHE A 97 -17.36 17.75 -22.67
N ASP A 98 -17.22 18.88 -23.36
CA ASP A 98 -16.04 19.74 -23.24
C ASP A 98 -16.30 20.85 -22.22
N SER A 99 -15.74 20.69 -21.02
CA SER A 99 -15.90 21.62 -19.90
C SER A 99 -15.02 22.88 -20.00
N GLY A 100 -13.98 22.84 -20.84
CA GLY A 100 -12.95 23.88 -20.90
C GLY A 100 -12.00 23.90 -19.69
N THR A 101 -11.99 22.87 -18.85
CA THR A 101 -11.14 22.81 -17.64
C THR A 101 -9.73 22.29 -17.89
N GLY A 102 -9.52 21.68 -19.07
CA GLY A 102 -8.25 21.14 -19.54
C GLY A 102 -7.97 19.71 -19.13
#